data_AF-A0A8S1E5Y6-F1
#
_entry.id   AF-A0A8S1E5Y6-F1
#
_cell.length_a   1.000
_cell.length_b   1.000
_cell.length_c   1.000
_cell.angle_alpha   90.00
_cell.angle_beta   90.00
_cell.angle_gamma   90.00
#
_symmetry.space_group_name_H-M   'P 1'
#
loop_
_entity.id
_entity.type
_entity.pdbx_description
1 polymer ?
#
loop_
_entity_poly.entity_id
_entity_poly.type
_entity_poly.pdbx_seq_one_letter_code
_entity_poly.pdbx_strand_id
1 'polypeptide(L)'
;MNSRALFLLVTLALFAYASARLACGLDPLQENLSEILIKNDCKGRLNKVDKCCVAHTNCYKAKKNKDACDKQFCDCAHRAAQKLPLCKLQMDNFCVAAKFLGVFKYKG
;
A
#
# COMPACT_ATOMS: atom_id res chain seq x y z
N MET A 1 -22.07 19.80 -22.30
CA MET A 1 -20.67 19.71 -21.82
C MET A 1 -19.76 19.87 -23.03
N ASN A 2 -18.85 20.86 -23.04
CA ASN A 2 -18.08 21.23 -24.24
C ASN A 2 -17.05 20.14 -24.59
N SER A 3 -16.84 19.83 -25.88
CA SER A 3 -15.95 18.75 -26.31
C SER A 3 -14.50 18.96 -25.84
N ARG A 4 -14.04 20.22 -25.79
CA ARG A 4 -12.75 20.60 -25.20
C ARG A 4 -12.67 20.33 -23.69
N ALA A 5 -13.75 20.59 -22.96
CA ALA A 5 -13.80 20.34 -21.52
C ALA A 5 -13.80 18.84 -21.22
N LEU A 6 -14.50 18.03 -22.02
CA LEU A 6 -14.45 16.57 -21.92
C LEU A 6 -13.03 16.04 -22.18
N PHE A 7 -12.36 16.53 -23.23
CA PHE A 7 -11.00 16.11 -23.54
C PHE A 7 -10.02 16.44 -22.41
N LEU A 8 -10.11 17.64 -21.83
CA LEU A 8 -9.30 18.03 -20.67
C LEU A 8 -9.58 17.18 -19.43
N LEU A 9 -10.84 16.83 -19.16
CA LEU A 9 -11.18 15.97 -18.03
C LEU A 9 -10.65 14.55 -18.22
N VAL A 10 -10.72 14.00 -19.43
CA VAL A 10 -10.18 12.69 -19.76
C VAL A 10 -8.66 12.66 -19.63
N THR A 11 -7.95 13.68 -20.14
CA THR A 11 -6.49 13.76 -20.01
C THR A 11 -6.05 13.91 -18.56
N LEU A 12 -6.74 14.73 -17.76
CA LEU A 12 -6.50 14.86 -16.32
C LEU A 12 -6.73 13.54 -15.57
N ALA A 13 -7.82 12.84 -15.88
CA ALA A 13 -8.13 11.55 -15.26
C ALA A 13 -7.08 10.48 -15.61
N LEU A 14 -6.65 10.41 -16.87
CA LEU A 14 -5.59 9.50 -17.31
C LEU A 14 -4.24 9.81 -16.62
N PHE A 15 -3.90 11.10 -16.51
CA PHE A 15 -2.67 11.52 -15.82
C PHE A 15 -2.71 11.22 -14.32
N ALA A 16 -3.86 11.41 -13.67
CA ALA A 16 -4.06 11.06 -12.27
C ALA A 16 -3.96 9.53 -12.05
N TYR A 17 -4.52 8.74 -12.96
CA TYR A 17 -4.43 7.28 -12.89
C TYR A 17 -3.00 6.78 -13.09
N ALA A 18 -2.26 7.36 -14.05
CA ALA A 18 -0.86 7.03 -14.30
C ALA A 18 0.08 7.42 -13.14
N SER A 19 -0.31 8.37 -12.31
CA SER A 19 0.46 8.81 -11.14
C SER A 19 0.05 8.14 -9.83
N ALA A 20 -0.94 7.25 -9.85
CA ALA A 20 -1.34 6.46 -8.68
C ALA A 20 -0.22 5.47 -8.32
N ARG A 21 0.57 5.84 -7.31
CA ARG A 21 1.61 4.97 -6.74
C ARG A 21 1.02 4.06 -5.67
N LEU A 22 1.60 2.88 -5.54
CA LEU A 22 1.36 2.02 -4.39
C LEU A 22 1.79 2.73 -3.11
N ALA A 23 0.92 2.77 -2.10
CA ALA A 23 1.20 3.42 -0.81
C ALA A 23 2.03 2.55 0.15
N CYS A 24 2.60 1.44 -0.31
CA CYS A 24 3.41 0.54 0.50
C CYS A 24 4.90 0.87 0.35
N GLY A 25 5.45 1.72 1.23
CA GLY A 25 6.86 2.07 1.23
C GLY A 25 7.11 3.33 2.06
N LEU A 26 8.37 3.67 2.30
CA LEU A 26 8.76 4.94 2.94
C LEU A 26 9.09 6.03 1.91
N ASP A 27 9.43 5.63 0.70
CA ASP A 27 9.90 6.47 -0.39
C ASP A 27 9.56 5.81 -1.75
N PRO A 28 9.62 6.56 -2.86
CA PRO A 28 9.21 6.06 -4.18
C PRO A 28 9.97 4.82 -4.66
N LEU A 29 11.21 4.61 -4.23
CA LEU A 29 12.00 3.45 -4.62
C LEU A 29 11.43 2.20 -3.92
N GLN A 30 11.15 2.31 -2.62
CA GLN A 30 10.50 1.24 -1.85
C GLN A 30 9.07 0.96 -2.30
N GLU A 31 8.30 1.99 -2.66
CA GLU A 31 6.95 1.85 -3.24
C GLU A 31 6.98 1.01 -4.52
N ASN A 32 7.89 1.33 -5.44
CA ASN A 32 8.05 0.60 -6.70
C ASN A 32 8.50 -0.86 -6.48
N LEU A 33 9.46 -1.09 -5.58
CA LEU A 33 9.90 -2.45 -5.24
C LEU A 33 8.75 -3.26 -4.64
N SER A 34 8.00 -2.67 -3.72
CA SER A 34 6.83 -3.32 -3.12
C SER A 34 5.77 -3.64 -4.17
N GLU A 35 5.53 -2.75 -5.13
CA GLU A 35 4.61 -2.97 -6.24
C GLU A 35 5.02 -4.15 -7.12
N ILE A 36 6.30 -4.26 -7.46
CA ILE A 36 6.83 -5.38 -8.24
C ILE A 36 6.63 -6.70 -7.48
N LEU A 37 7.00 -6.74 -6.20
CA LEU A 37 6.87 -7.94 -5.37
C LEU A 37 5.40 -8.37 -5.24
N ILE A 38 4.49 -7.44 -4.97
CA ILE A 38 3.06 -7.76 -4.89
C ILE A 38 2.51 -8.21 -6.24
N LYS A 39 2.88 -7.58 -7.36
CA LYS A 39 2.40 -8.00 -8.68
C LYS A 39 2.84 -9.42 -9.01
N ASN A 40 4.04 -9.82 -8.61
CA ASN A 40 4.60 -11.13 -8.87
C ASN A 40 4.07 -12.21 -7.91
N ASP A 41 4.14 -11.95 -6.60
CA ASP A 41 3.85 -12.96 -5.58
C ASP A 41 2.36 -13.01 -5.19
N CYS A 42 1.66 -11.90 -5.41
CA CYS A 42 0.27 -11.69 -5.01
C CYS A 42 -0.65 -11.38 -6.21
N LYS A 43 -0.61 -12.23 -7.24
CA LYS A 43 -1.38 -12.06 -8.49
C LYS A 43 -2.85 -11.67 -8.21
N GLY A 44 -3.26 -10.51 -8.74
CA GLY A 44 -4.62 -9.98 -8.59
C GLY A 44 -4.96 -9.44 -7.19
N ARG A 45 -3.97 -9.18 -6.33
CA ARG A 45 -4.18 -8.64 -4.98
C ARG A 45 -3.59 -7.25 -4.75
N LEU A 46 -3.00 -6.61 -5.77
CA LEU A 46 -2.36 -5.29 -5.65
C LEU A 46 -3.25 -4.30 -4.89
N ASN A 47 -4.48 -4.08 -5.37
CA ASN A 47 -5.42 -3.15 -4.74
C ASN A 47 -5.85 -3.56 -3.32
N LYS A 48 -5.79 -4.84 -2.96
CA LYS A 48 -6.12 -5.30 -1.60
C LYS A 48 -4.97 -5.02 -0.64
N VAL A 49 -3.73 -5.28 -1.08
CA VAL A 49 -2.53 -4.99 -0.29
C VAL A 49 -2.35 -3.48 -0.14
N ASP A 50 -2.54 -2.72 -1.22
CA ASP A 50 -2.44 -1.25 -1.20
C ASP A 50 -3.38 -0.60 -0.18
N LYS A 51 -4.64 -1.07 -0.12
CA LYS A 51 -5.61 -0.62 0.90
C LYS A 51 -5.11 -0.82 2.33
N CYS A 52 -4.36 -1.90 2.59
CA CYS A 52 -3.76 -2.12 3.91
C CYS A 52 -2.67 -1.09 4.20
N CYS A 53 -1.83 -0.75 3.22
CA CYS A 53 -0.76 0.24 3.36
C CYS A 53 -1.30 1.67 3.52
N VAL A 54 -2.34 2.05 2.77
CA VAL A 54 -3.03 3.32 2.95
C VAL A 54 -3.61 3.42 4.37
N ALA A 55 -4.28 2.36 4.85
CA ALA A 55 -4.84 2.33 6.20
C ALA A 55 -3.77 2.44 7.29
N HIS A 56 -2.64 1.75 7.14
CA HIS A 56 -1.51 1.81 8.06
C HIS A 56 -0.88 3.21 8.11
N THR A 57 -0.62 3.80 6.94
CA THR A 57 -0.12 5.17 6.82
C THR A 57 -1.05 6.17 7.50
N ASN A 58 -2.36 6.05 7.29
CA ASN A 58 -3.34 6.93 7.93
C ASN A 58 -3.40 6.71 9.45
N CYS A 59 -3.22 5.47 9.93
CA CYS A 59 -3.13 5.16 11.35
C CYS A 59 -1.92 5.86 12.01
N TYR A 60 -0.75 5.82 11.35
CA TYR A 60 0.45 6.53 11.80
C TYR A 60 0.26 8.05 11.77
N LYS A 61 -0.33 8.61 10.71
CA LYS A 61 -0.63 10.06 10.63
C LYS A 61 -1.56 10.52 11.74
N ALA A 62 -2.50 9.66 12.16
CA ALA A 62 -3.40 9.93 13.27
C ALA A 62 -2.74 9.77 14.66
N LYS A 63 -1.43 9.50 14.74
CA LYS A 63 -0.67 9.30 15.99
C LYS A 63 -1.30 8.26 16.92
N LYS A 64 -1.95 7.25 16.35
CA LYS A 64 -2.46 6.12 17.11
C LYS A 64 -1.29 5.24 17.56
N ASN A 65 -1.50 4.47 18.62
CA ASN A 65 -0.51 3.53 19.13
C ASN A 65 0.09 2.68 17.99
N LYS A 66 1.42 2.73 17.86
CA LYS A 66 2.19 2.06 16.82
C LYS A 66 1.86 0.57 16.72
N ASP A 67 1.87 -0.14 17.83
CA ASP A 67 1.65 -1.59 17.86
C ASP A 67 0.23 -1.96 17.42
N ALA A 68 -0.75 -1.11 17.75
CA ALA A 68 -2.12 -1.27 17.27
C ALA A 68 -2.20 -1.07 15.75
N CYS A 69 -1.53 -0.04 15.20
CA CYS A 69 -1.46 0.19 13.76
C CYS A 69 -0.77 -0.97 13.03
N ASP A 70 0.38 -1.43 13.55
CA ASP A 70 1.15 -2.52 12.96
C ASP A 70 0.38 -3.83 12.99
N LYS A 71 -0.30 -4.13 14.11
CA LYS A 71 -1.17 -5.31 14.21
C LYS A 71 -2.30 -5.25 13.18
N GLN A 72 -2.98 -4.11 13.06
CA GLN A 72 -4.05 -3.93 12.07
C GLN A 72 -3.55 -4.10 10.64
N PHE A 73 -2.34 -3.59 10.36
CA PHE A 73 -1.68 -3.77 9.08
C PHE A 73 -1.39 -5.25 8.78
N CYS A 74 -0.74 -5.96 9.71
CA CYS A 74 -0.42 -7.39 9.55
C CYS A 74 -1.67 -8.23 9.33
N ASP A 75 -2.73 -8.00 10.12
CA ASP A 75 -4.01 -8.70 9.99
C ASP A 75 -4.66 -8.42 8.61
N CYS A 76 -4.57 -7.18 8.12
CA CYS A 76 -5.06 -6.80 6.80
C CYS A 76 -4.27 -7.48 5.68
N ALA A 77 -2.93 -7.42 5.75
CA ALA A 77 -2.02 -7.99 4.78
C ALA A 77 -2.23 -9.51 4.64
N HIS A 78 -2.33 -10.24 5.76
CA HIS A 78 -2.59 -11.69 5.74
C HIS A 78 -3.95 -12.02 5.11
N ARG A 79 -4.99 -11.23 5.38
CA ARG A 79 -6.30 -11.39 4.71
C ARG A 79 -6.23 -11.07 3.22
N ALA A 80 -5.40 -10.11 2.81
CA ALA A 80 -5.20 -9.76 1.40
C ALA A 80 -4.50 -10.89 0.63
N ALA A 81 -3.57 -11.60 1.25
CA ALA A 81 -2.88 -12.75 0.66
C ALA A 81 -3.80 -13.95 0.39
N GLN A 82 -4.80 -14.18 1.25
CA GLN A 82 -5.68 -15.34 1.16
C GLN A 82 -4.88 -16.67 1.11
N LYS A 83 -5.27 -17.62 0.26
CA LYS A 83 -4.64 -18.95 0.11
C LYS A 83 -3.44 -18.97 -0.86
N LEU A 84 -2.79 -17.83 -1.14
CA LEU A 84 -1.61 -17.76 -2.00
C LEU A 84 -0.34 -17.87 -1.15
N PRO A 85 0.45 -18.97 -1.24
CA PRO A 85 1.58 -19.19 -0.33
C PRO A 85 2.68 -18.14 -0.46
N LEU A 86 3.09 -17.80 -1.69
CA LEU A 86 4.12 -16.78 -1.94
C LEU A 86 3.64 -15.41 -1.46
N CYS A 87 2.39 -15.06 -1.73
CA CYS A 87 1.83 -13.81 -1.22
C CYS A 87 1.80 -13.78 0.31
N LYS A 88 1.47 -14.90 0.96
CA LYS A 88 1.46 -14.98 2.42
C LYS A 88 2.86 -14.71 2.98
N LEU A 89 3.88 -15.37 2.43
CA LEU A 89 5.28 -15.11 2.79
C LEU A 89 5.66 -13.63 2.58
N GLN A 90 5.22 -13.05 1.47
CA GLN A 90 5.48 -11.63 1.20
C GLN A 90 4.78 -10.70 2.18
N MET A 91 3.56 -11.03 2.61
CA MET A 91 2.83 -10.26 3.64
C MET A 91 3.43 -10.44 5.03
N ASP A 92 3.98 -11.62 5.35
CA ASP A 92 4.75 -11.84 6.58
C ASP A 92 5.98 -10.92 6.59
N ASN A 93 6.73 -10.86 5.48
CA ASN A 93 7.87 -9.95 5.32
C ASN A 93 7.48 -8.48 5.48
N PHE A 94 6.38 -8.06 4.87
CA PHE A 94 5.87 -6.69 5.04
C PHE A 94 5.45 -6.40 6.48
N CYS A 95 4.77 -7.33 7.16
CA CYS A 95 4.41 -7.19 8.57
C CYS A 95 5.65 -7.00 9.45
N VAL A 96 6.68 -7.81 9.22
CA VAL A 96 7.97 -7.71 9.91
C VAL A 96 8.62 -6.35 9.63
N ALA A 97 8.70 -5.93 8.36
CA ALA A 97 9.26 -4.65 7.97
C ALA A 97 8.50 -3.46 8.59
N ALA A 98 7.17 -3.49 8.61
CA ALA A 98 6.35 -2.45 9.22
C ALA A 98 6.64 -2.30 10.72
N LYS A 99 6.80 -3.42 11.44
CA LYS A 99 7.16 -3.40 12.86
C LYS A 99 8.55 -2.82 13.09
N PHE A 100 9.55 -3.28 12.35
CA PHE A 100 10.93 -2.82 12.48
C PHE A 100 11.10 -1.35 12.06
N LEU A 101 10.66 -0.99 10.86
CA LEU A 101 10.76 0.37 10.34
C LEU A 101 9.87 1.35 11.12
N GLY A 102 8.72 0.88 11.60
CA GLY A 102 7.84 1.62 12.50
C GLY A 102 8.57 2.12 13.75
N VAL A 103 9.48 1.33 14.33
CA VAL A 103 10.29 1.78 15.49
C VAL A 103 11.12 3.03 15.16
N PHE A 104 11.60 3.17 13.93
CA PHE A 104 12.47 4.28 13.52
C PHE A 104 11.72 5.47 12.91
N LYS A 105 10.55 5.23 12.31
CA LYS A 105 9.79 6.25 11.56
C LYS A 105 8.54 6.75 12.27
N TYR A 106 7.98 5.97 13.19
CA TYR A 106 6.84 6.42 13.98
C TYR A 106 7.28 7.55 14.91
N LYS A 107 6.74 8.75 14.69
CA LYS A 107 6.89 9.91 15.57
C LYS A 107 5.55 10.16 16.25
N GLY A 108 5.30 9.43 17.34
CA GLY A 108 4.17 9.65 18.25
C GLY A 108 4.21 11.06 18.82
#